data_AF-A0A846PI49-F1
#
_entry.id   AF-A0A846PI49-F1
#
_cell.length_a   1.000
_cell.length_b   1.000
_cell.length_c   1.000
_cell.angle_alpha   90.00
_cell.angle_beta   90.00
_cell.angle_gamma   90.00
#
_symmetry.space_group_name_H-M   'P 1'
#
loop_
_entity.id
_entity.type
_entity.pdbx_description
1 polymer ?
#
loop_
_entity_poly.entity_id
_entity_poly.type
_entity_poly.pdbx_seq_one_letter_code
_entity_poly.pdbx_strand_id
1 'polypeptide(L)'
;MNYPGRGPETSYLVETGRVKACYAFDKEVFEAARVMCHTEGLIPALETAHAIAYILKYKEEFGKDEIVVLSYSGRGDKDLEIIT
;
A
#
# COMPACT_ATOMS: atom_id res chain seq x y z
N MET A 1 4.81 -7.99 3.08
CA MET A 1 4.25 -8.41 4.40
C MET A 1 4.57 -9.89 4.66
N ASN A 2 4.93 -10.25 5.89
CA ASN A 2 5.51 -11.57 6.23
C ASN A 2 4.56 -12.50 6.98
N TYR A 3 3.25 -12.44 6.68
CA TYR A 3 2.27 -13.35 7.23
C TYR A 3 1.63 -14.16 6.10
N PRO A 4 1.66 -15.51 6.14
CA PRO A 4 1.22 -16.35 5.02
C PRO A 4 -0.31 -16.46 4.88
N GLY A 5 -1.08 -15.99 5.87
CA GLY A 5 -2.54 -16.08 5.90
C GLY A 5 -3.26 -14.76 5.68
N ARG A 6 -4.59 -14.83 5.60
CA ARG A 6 -5.50 -13.69 5.69
C ARG A 6 -6.63 -14.04 6.66
N GLY A 7 -7.17 -13.04 7.35
CA GLY A 7 -8.31 -13.25 8.26
C GLY A 7 -9.52 -13.86 7.53
N PRO A 8 -10.34 -14.69 8.20
CA PRO A 8 -11.45 -15.40 7.57
C PRO A 8 -12.46 -14.45 6.93
N GLU A 9 -12.74 -13.31 7.55
CA GLU A 9 -13.65 -12.29 7.01
C GLU A 9 -13.10 -11.66 5.73
N THR A 10 -11.82 -11.28 5.70
CA THR A 10 -11.18 -10.76 4.47
C THR A 10 -11.18 -11.81 3.35
N SER A 11 -10.94 -13.08 3.68
CA SER A 11 -10.98 -14.18 2.71
C SER A 11 -12.37 -14.34 2.11
N TYR A 12 -13.42 -14.31 2.93
CA TYR A 12 -14.81 -14.36 2.48
C TYR A 12 -15.20 -13.18 1.58
N LEU A 13 -14.77 -11.96 1.93
CA LEU A 13 -15.03 -10.76 1.11
C LEU A 13 -14.32 -10.80 -0.26
N VAL A 14 -13.15 -11.44 -0.34
CA VAL A 14 -12.46 -11.67 -1.62
C VAL A 14 -13.18 -12.75 -2.43
N GLU A 15 -13.56 -13.86 -1.81
CA GLU A 15 -14.28 -14.96 -2.46
C GLU A 15 -15.61 -14.51 -3.06
N THR A 16 -16.35 -13.67 -2.35
CA THR A 16 -17.62 -13.09 -2.82
C THR A 16 -17.46 -11.94 -3.82
N GLY A 17 -16.23 -11.54 -4.16
CA GLY A 17 -15.94 -10.46 -5.09
C GLY A 17 -16.17 -9.05 -4.53
N ARG A 18 -16.47 -8.91 -3.22
CA ARG A 18 -16.68 -7.61 -2.58
C ARG A 18 -15.38 -6.81 -2.40
N VAL A 19 -14.24 -7.51 -2.31
CA VAL A 19 -12.87 -6.95 -2.19
C VAL A 19 -11.98 -7.56 -3.27
N LYS A 20 -11.22 -6.73 -3.99
CA LYS A 20 -10.19 -7.19 -4.94
C LYS A 20 -8.89 -7.45 -4.20
N ALA A 21 -8.36 -8.67 -4.31
CA ALA A 21 -7.02 -8.97 -3.83
C ALA A 21 -5.97 -8.41 -4.79
N CYS A 22 -4.97 -7.73 -4.24
CA CYS A 22 -3.83 -7.20 -4.99
C CYS A 22 -2.51 -7.50 -4.27
N TYR A 23 -1.40 -7.16 -4.93
CA TYR A 23 -0.05 -7.29 -4.38
C TYR A 23 0.84 -6.19 -4.96
N ALA A 24 1.96 -5.93 -4.27
CA ALA A 24 3.05 -5.08 -4.72
C ALA A 24 4.37 -5.80 -4.43
N PHE A 25 5.34 -5.65 -5.32
CA PHE A 25 6.70 -6.17 -5.13
C PHE A 25 7.52 -5.21 -4.28
N ASP A 26 8.50 -5.73 -3.54
CA ASP A 26 9.33 -4.93 -2.62
C ASP A 26 9.93 -3.69 -3.28
N LYS A 27 10.41 -3.79 -4.53
CA LYS A 27 10.94 -2.65 -5.29
C LYS A 27 9.90 -1.53 -5.47
N GLU A 28 8.65 -1.90 -5.73
CA GLU A 28 7.53 -0.96 -5.90
C GLU A 28 7.18 -0.31 -4.56
N VAL A 29 7.24 -1.09 -3.47
CA VAL A 29 7.01 -0.61 -2.10
C VAL A 29 8.08 0.42 -1.69
N PHE A 30 9.36 0.14 -1.95
CA PHE A 30 10.44 1.08 -1.64
C PHE A 30 10.33 2.38 -2.43
N GLU A 31 10.00 2.29 -3.72
CA GLU A 31 9.80 3.48 -4.54
C GLU A 31 8.60 4.30 -4.05
N ALA A 32 7.48 3.64 -3.74
CA ALA A 32 6.30 4.30 -3.19
C ALA A 32 6.58 5.01 -1.86
N ALA A 33 7.38 4.40 -0.98
CA ALA A 33 7.81 5.02 0.27
C ALA A 33 8.62 6.30 0.00
N ARG A 34 9.57 6.25 -0.95
CA ARG A 34 10.36 7.41 -1.35
C ARG A 34 9.49 8.51 -1.95
N VAL A 35 8.54 8.18 -2.82
CA VAL A 35 7.62 9.16 -3.40
C VAL A 35 6.89 9.92 -2.29
N MET A 36 6.29 9.22 -1.32
CA MET A 36 5.60 9.87 -0.20
C MET A 36 6.50 10.79 0.63
N CYS A 37 7.74 10.38 0.88
CA CYS A 37 8.70 11.23 1.60
C CYS A 37 8.98 12.53 0.84
N HIS A 38 9.16 12.46 -0.48
CA HIS A 38 9.55 13.61 -1.30
C HIS A 38 8.37 14.52 -1.67
N THR A 39 7.17 13.98 -1.85
CA THR A 39 5.99 14.76 -2.26
C THR A 39 5.19 15.28 -1.07
N GLU A 40 4.97 14.43 -0.07
CA GLU A 40 4.10 14.74 1.08
C GLU A 40 4.86 15.00 2.39
N GLY A 41 6.17 14.73 2.43
CA GLY A 41 6.96 14.82 3.66
C GLY A 41 6.60 13.77 4.71
N LEU A 42 5.90 12.71 4.31
CA LEU A 42 5.47 11.63 5.19
C LEU A 42 6.34 10.39 4.99
N ILE A 43 6.79 9.79 6.09
CA ILE A 43 7.57 8.55 6.08
C ILE A 43 6.62 7.39 6.39
N PRO A 44 6.11 6.65 5.38
CA PRO A 44 5.18 5.55 5.63
C PRO A 44 5.92 4.32 6.17
N ALA A 45 5.23 3.54 7.00
CA ALA A 45 5.65 2.16 7.24
C ALA A 45 5.70 1.40 5.91
N LEU A 46 6.62 0.43 5.78
CA LEU A 46 6.68 -0.38 4.56
C LEU A 46 5.35 -1.10 4.31
N GLU A 47 4.66 -1.51 5.37
CA GLU A 47 3.30 -2.06 5.29
C GLU A 47 2.29 -1.08 4.67
N THR A 48 2.37 0.21 5.01
CA THR A 48 1.52 1.27 4.41
C THR A 48 1.92 1.54 2.96
N ALA A 49 3.22 1.52 2.66
CA ALA A 49 3.74 1.74 1.30
C ALA A 49 3.28 0.69 0.28
N HIS A 50 2.84 -0.50 0.70
CA HIS A 50 2.23 -1.49 -0.20
C HIS A 50 0.95 -0.95 -0.87
N ALA A 51 0.11 -0.24 -0.11
CA ALA A 51 -1.13 0.34 -0.64
C ALA A 51 -0.84 1.52 -1.59
N ILE A 52 0.15 2.35 -1.24
CA ILE A 52 0.59 3.48 -2.09
C ILE A 52 1.18 2.96 -3.40
N ALA A 53 2.00 1.91 -3.34
CA ALA A 53 2.59 1.27 -4.52
C ALA A 53 1.52 0.78 -5.50
N TYR A 54 0.44 0.18 -4.99
CA TYR A 54 -0.70 -0.22 -5.82
C TYR A 54 -1.32 0.99 -6.54
N ILE A 55 -1.62 2.06 -5.80
CA ILE A 55 -2.26 3.27 -6.37
C ILE A 55 -1.36 3.88 -7.46
N LEU A 56 -0.06 4.02 -7.22
CA LEU A 56 0.87 4.59 -8.19
C LEU A 56 1.00 3.71 -9.44
N LYS A 57 1.05 2.39 -9.28
CA LYS A 57 1.19 1.42 -10.38
C LYS A 57 -0.06 1.32 -11.23
N TYR A 58 -1.23 1.37 -10.60
CA TYR A 58 -2.53 1.20 -11.24
C TYR A 58 -3.32 2.50 -11.28
N LYS A 59 -2.65 3.65 -11.40
CA LYS A 59 -3.28 4.98 -11.40
C LYS A 59 -4.38 5.14 -12.44
N GLU A 60 -4.28 4.42 -13.56
CA GLU A 60 -5.27 4.42 -14.65
C GLU A 60 -6.57 3.67 -14.28
N GLU A 61 -6.58 2.88 -13.19
CA GLU A 61 -7.81 2.28 -12.64
C GLU A 61 -8.69 3.34 -11.96
N PHE A 62 -8.16 4.53 -11.66
CA PHE A 62 -8.86 5.59 -10.95
C PHE A 62 -9.16 6.76 -11.89
N GLY A 63 -10.36 7.32 -11.76
CA GLY A 63 -10.72 8.55 -12.48
C GLY A 63 -9.88 9.74 -12.01
N LYS A 64 -9.62 10.70 -12.92
CA LYS A 64 -8.85 11.92 -12.62
C LYS A 64 -9.38 12.69 -11.40
N ASP A 65 -10.69 12.70 -11.23
CA ASP A 65 -11.38 13.41 -10.13
C ASP A 65 -11.97 12.45 -9.09
N GLU A 66 -11.55 11.18 -9.11
CA GLU A 66 -12.01 10.18 -8.16
C GLU A 66 -11.36 10.39 -6.78
N ILE A 67 -12.16 10.29 -5.72
CA ILE A 67 -11.67 10.38 -4.35
C ILE A 67 -11.27 8.98 -3.88
N VAL A 68 -9.97 8.77 -3.73
CA VAL A 68 -9.40 7.52 -3.18
C VAL A 68 -9.07 7.70 -1.70
N VAL A 69 -9.63 6.83 -0.86
CA VAL A 69 -9.30 6.78 0.57
C VAL A 69 -8.32 5.63 0.82
N LEU A 70 -7.17 5.96 1.41
CA LEU A 70 -6.13 5.01 1.76
C LEU A 70 -6.01 4.87 3.28
N SER A 71 -5.93 3.63 3.77
CA SER A 71 -5.59 3.35 5.16
C SER A 71 -4.09 3.57 5.39
N TYR A 72 -3.74 4.68 6.05
CA TYR A 72 -2.37 4.98 6.46
C TYR A 72 -2.07 4.28 7.79
N SER A 73 -1.77 3.00 7.72
CA SER A 73 -1.73 2.11 8.90
C SER A 73 -0.59 2.39 9.88
N GLY A 74 0.49 3.05 9.47
CA GLY A 74 1.60 3.38 10.37
C GLY A 74 2.68 4.26 9.75
N ARG A 75 3.50 4.81 10.65
CA ARG A 75 4.71 5.59 10.32
C ARG A 75 5.94 4.69 10.19
N GLY A 76 6.90 5.12 9.38
CA GLY A 76 8.08 4.35 8.97
C GLY A 76 9.31 4.50 9.84
N ASP A 77 9.22 5.05 11.06
CA ASP A 77 10.39 5.24 11.94
C ASP A 77 11.19 3.94 12.14
N LYS A 78 10.50 2.79 12.26
CA LYS A 78 11.13 1.46 12.42
C LYS A 78 11.82 0.95 11.14
N ASP A 79 11.43 1.49 9.99
CA ASP A 79 11.82 0.99 8.67
C ASP A 79 12.93 1.87 8.04
N LEU A 80 13.37 2.93 8.71
CA LEU A 80 14.36 3.87 8.18
C LEU A 80 15.68 3.21 7.77
N GLU A 81 16.17 2.25 8.57
CA GLU A 81 17.39 1.51 8.27
C GLU A 81 17.28 0.63 7.02
N ILE A 82 16.06 0.33 6.59
CA ILE A 82 15.76 -0.51 5.42
C ILE A 82 15.55 0.37 4.17
N ILE A 83 15.01 1.57 4.35
CA ILE A 83 14.63 2.49 3.25
C ILE A 83 15.83 3.36 2.79
N THR A 84 16.74 3.69 3.70
CA THR A 84 17.88 4.60 3.48
C THR A 84 19.10 3.85 2.97
#